data_AF-X0V7E6-F1
#
_entry.id   AF-X0V7E6-F1
#
_cell.length_a   1.000
_cell.length_b   1.000
_cell.length_c   1.000
_cell.angle_alpha   90.00
_cell.angle_beta   90.00
_cell.angle_gamma   90.00
#
_symmetry.space_group_name_H-M   'P 1'
#
loop_
_entity.id
_entity.type
_entity.pdbx_description
1 polymer ?
#
loop_
_entity_poly.entity_id
_entity_poly.type
_entity_poly.pdbx_seq_one_letter_code
_entity_poly.pdbx_strand_id
1 'polypeptide(L)'
;FAMEYAYGEARGNVVRFSRAVVDAGADLVLGHGPHVPRAMELYNNRLIAYSLGNFATYYGISVAGPKGYAPLLMAQLDGFGQFIDGRLYSNIQIRPGGPQPDSKQRAVRMIRELTQADFPDGRLLITNDGRLSAAQP
;
A
#
# COMPACT_ATOMS: atom_id res chain seq x y z
N PHE A 1 -12.25 5.30 2.60
CA PHE A 1 -11.99 4.35 1.49
C PHE A 1 -12.44 2.90 1.79
N ALA A 2 -12.89 2.57 3.01
CA ALA A 2 -13.07 1.18 3.41
C ALA A 2 -14.18 0.44 2.64
N MET A 3 -15.36 1.04 2.45
CA MET A 3 -16.41 0.47 1.59
C MET A 3 -16.13 0.77 0.12
N GLU A 4 -16.05 -0.27 -0.69
CA GLU A 4 -15.87 -0.19 -2.14
C GLU A 4 -17.21 -0.23 -2.85
N TYR A 5 -17.31 0.55 -3.93
CA TYR A 5 -18.45 0.56 -4.84
C TYR A 5 -17.97 0.51 -6.28
N ALA A 6 -18.61 -0.31 -7.11
CA ALA A 6 -18.34 -0.36 -8.55
C ALA A 6 -19.68 -0.52 -9.28
N TYR A 7 -19.89 0.32 -10.31
CA TYR A 7 -21.12 0.31 -11.11
C TYR A 7 -22.42 0.43 -10.27
N GLY A 8 -22.36 1.16 -9.15
CA GLY A 8 -23.48 1.36 -8.23
C GLY A 8 -23.67 0.22 -7.22
N GLU A 9 -22.87 -0.85 -7.28
CA GLU A 9 -22.97 -1.99 -6.37
C GLU A 9 -21.94 -1.91 -5.25
N ALA A 10 -22.33 -2.30 -4.04
CA ALA A 10 -21.40 -2.49 -2.93
C ALA A 10 -20.49 -3.69 -3.19
N ARG A 11 -19.18 -3.46 -3.22
CA ARG A 11 -18.15 -4.49 -3.46
C ARG A 11 -17.47 -4.97 -2.18
N GLY A 12 -17.95 -4.50 -1.03
CA GLY A 12 -17.51 -4.93 0.29
C GLY A 12 -16.58 -3.93 0.97
N ASN A 13 -16.22 -4.24 2.22
CA ASN A 13 -15.33 -3.41 3.03
C ASN A 13 -13.91 -3.98 2.99
N VAL A 14 -12.98 -3.31 2.30
CA VAL A 14 -11.61 -3.79 2.15
C VAL A 14 -10.85 -3.82 3.47
N VAL A 15 -11.08 -2.87 4.39
CA VAL A 15 -10.43 -2.83 5.71
C VAL A 15 -10.89 -4.01 6.56
N ARG A 16 -12.20 -4.22 6.67
CA ARG A 16 -12.76 -5.36 7.41
C ARG A 16 -12.29 -6.69 6.82
N PHE A 17 -12.27 -6.79 5.49
CA PHE A 17 -11.80 -8.00 4.82
C PHE A 17 -10.32 -8.27 5.15
N SER A 18 -9.43 -7.30 4.96
CA SER A 18 -7.99 -7.49 5.21
C SER A 18 -7.68 -7.78 6.67
N ARG A 19 -8.37 -7.13 7.62
CA ARG A 19 -8.23 -7.45 9.05
C ARG A 19 -8.72 -8.87 9.36
N ALA A 20 -9.84 -9.30 8.78
CA ALA A 20 -10.31 -10.68 8.95
C ALA A 20 -9.35 -11.71 8.36
N VAL A 21 -8.63 -11.38 7.28
CA VAL A 21 -7.56 -12.24 6.72
C VAL A 21 -6.38 -12.36 7.69
N VAL A 22 -5.98 -11.27 8.35
CA VAL A 22 -4.99 -11.31 9.43
C VAL A 22 -5.49 -12.13 10.62
N ASP A 23 -6.73 -11.90 11.06
CA ASP A 23 -7.33 -12.65 12.18
C ASP A 23 -7.44 -14.15 11.87
N ALA A 24 -7.53 -14.53 10.60
CA ALA A 24 -7.50 -15.92 10.13
C ALA A 24 -6.08 -16.52 10.04
N GLY A 25 -5.03 -15.75 10.33
CA GLY A 25 -3.65 -16.22 10.43
C GLY A 25 -2.69 -15.74 9.35
N ALA A 26 -3.07 -14.76 8.52
CA ALA A 26 -2.13 -14.20 7.54
C ALA A 26 -1.08 -13.29 8.20
N ASP A 27 0.18 -13.49 7.82
CA ASP A 27 1.30 -12.66 8.31
C ASP A 27 1.48 -11.35 7.53
N LEU A 28 1.01 -11.31 6.28
CA LEU A 28 1.09 -10.17 5.37
C LEU A 28 -0.09 -10.16 4.41
N VAL A 29 -0.70 -9.00 4.18
CA VAL A 29 -1.79 -8.83 3.20
C VAL A 29 -1.39 -7.80 2.15
N LEU A 30 -1.38 -8.20 0.87
CA LEU A 30 -1.02 -7.35 -0.27
C LEU A 30 -2.21 -7.21 -1.23
N GLY A 31 -2.92 -6.09 -1.12
CA GLY A 31 -4.06 -5.75 -1.95
C GLY A 31 -3.68 -5.10 -3.28
N HIS A 32 -4.54 -5.31 -4.29
CA HIS A 32 -4.52 -4.66 -5.61
C HIS A 32 -5.97 -4.47 -6.10
N GLY A 33 -6.16 -3.80 -7.24
CA GLY A 33 -7.49 -3.61 -7.84
C GLY A 33 -7.76 -2.20 -8.37
N PRO A 34 -7.66 -1.13 -7.56
CA PRO A 34 -8.05 0.22 -7.99
C PRO A 34 -7.01 0.90 -8.89
N HIS A 35 -5.92 0.21 -9.24
CA HIS A 35 -4.82 0.71 -10.08
C HIS A 35 -4.07 1.94 -9.53
N VAL A 36 -4.29 2.31 -8.26
CA VAL A 36 -3.62 3.42 -7.57
C VAL A 36 -3.09 2.96 -6.22
N PRO A 37 -1.97 3.52 -5.73
CA PRO A 37 -1.53 3.29 -4.36
C PRO A 37 -2.58 3.72 -3.34
N ARG A 38 -2.69 2.97 -2.24
CA ARG A 38 -3.56 3.31 -1.09
C ARG A 38 -2.79 3.23 0.22
N ALA A 39 -3.48 3.55 1.30
CA ALA A 39 -2.96 3.43 2.66
C ALA A 39 -2.38 2.03 2.95
N MET A 40 -1.48 2.01 3.93
CA MET A 40 -0.99 0.80 4.58
C MET A 40 -1.37 0.83 6.06
N GLU A 41 -1.44 -0.32 6.69
CA GLU A 41 -1.80 -0.45 8.10
C GLU A 41 -0.91 -1.50 8.76
N LEU A 42 -0.60 -1.28 10.04
CA LEU A 42 -0.08 -2.31 10.91
C LEU A 42 -1.20 -2.75 11.87
N TYR A 43 -1.78 -3.92 11.62
CA TYR A 43 -2.90 -4.46 12.38
C TYR A 43 -2.47 -5.78 13.04
N ASN A 44 -2.60 -5.89 14.37
CA ASN A 44 -2.08 -7.02 15.15
C ASN A 44 -0.63 -7.38 14.81
N ASN A 45 0.22 -6.35 14.66
CA ASN A 45 1.63 -6.46 14.23
C ASN A 45 1.84 -7.11 12.84
N ARG A 46 0.78 -7.25 12.03
CA ARG A 46 0.85 -7.71 10.64
C ARG A 46 0.71 -6.54 9.69
N LEU A 47 1.55 -6.51 8.66
CA LEU A 47 1.50 -5.44 7.67
C LEU A 47 0.37 -5.72 6.66
N ILE A 48 -0.41 -4.68 6.37
CA ILE A 48 -1.44 -4.69 5.33
C ILE A 48 -1.15 -3.55 4.37
N ALA A 49 -1.05 -3.85 3.07
CA ALA A 49 -1.04 -2.84 2.01
C ALA A 49 -2.34 -2.92 1.20
N TYR A 50 -3.19 -1.90 1.31
CA TYR A 50 -4.54 -1.94 0.70
C TYR A 50 -4.54 -1.77 -0.82
N SER A 51 -3.52 -1.12 -1.37
CA SER A 51 -3.16 -1.22 -2.78
C SER A 51 -1.75 -0.72 -3.03
N LEU A 52 -0.95 -1.49 -3.77
CA LEU A 52 0.33 -1.02 -4.33
C LEU A 52 0.17 -0.42 -5.74
N GLY A 53 -1.04 -0.27 -6.26
CA GLY A 53 -1.27 0.31 -7.59
C GLY A 53 -0.70 -0.53 -8.73
N ASN A 54 -0.17 0.13 -9.75
CA ASN A 54 0.42 -0.51 -10.93
C ASN A 54 1.94 -0.48 -10.81
N PHE A 55 2.64 -1.58 -11.14
CA PHE A 55 4.10 -1.57 -11.22
C PHE A 55 4.61 -1.56 -12.67
N ALA A 56 4.35 -2.65 -13.41
CA ALA A 56 4.76 -2.81 -14.80
C ALA A 56 3.58 -3.33 -15.64
N THR A 57 2.69 -2.42 -16.04
CA THR A 57 1.45 -2.75 -16.76
C THR A 57 1.55 -2.53 -18.27
N TYR A 58 0.88 -3.36 -19.07
CA TYR A 58 0.86 -3.25 -20.53
C TYR A 58 -0.27 -2.36 -21.06
N TYR A 59 -0.43 -2.21 -22.38
CA TYR A 59 -1.50 -1.41 -22.99
C TYR A 59 -2.90 -1.84 -22.48
N GLY A 60 -3.81 -0.86 -22.32
CA GLY A 60 -5.15 -1.05 -21.75
C GLY A 60 -5.29 -0.60 -20.29
N ILE A 61 -4.19 -0.46 -19.55
CA ILE A 61 -4.19 0.09 -18.18
C ILE A 61 -3.70 1.54 -18.18
N SER A 62 -4.49 2.47 -17.66
CA SER A 62 -4.08 3.87 -17.56
C SER A 62 -2.87 4.02 -16.63
N VAL A 63 -1.86 4.79 -17.06
CA VAL A 63 -0.73 5.24 -16.20
C VAL A 63 -0.77 6.76 -15.94
N ALA A 64 -1.88 7.42 -16.27
CA ALA A 64 -2.04 8.85 -16.03
C ALA A 64 -2.22 9.17 -14.54
N GLY A 65 -1.53 10.22 -14.07
CA GLY A 65 -1.63 10.69 -12.68
C GLY A 65 -1.20 9.61 -11.67
N PRO A 66 -1.92 9.48 -10.54
CA PRO A 66 -1.61 8.47 -9.52
C PRO A 66 -1.59 7.02 -10.01
N LYS A 67 -2.25 6.72 -11.13
CA LYS A 67 -2.24 5.37 -11.72
C LYS A 67 -0.89 4.99 -12.33
N GLY A 68 -0.01 5.97 -12.54
CA GLY A 68 1.38 5.75 -12.93
C GLY A 68 2.33 5.58 -11.75
N TYR A 69 1.88 5.80 -10.50
CA TYR A 69 2.76 5.60 -9.34
C TYR A 69 2.96 4.10 -9.11
N ALA A 70 4.23 3.69 -9.09
CA ALA A 70 4.68 2.31 -9.07
C ALA A 70 5.52 2.02 -7.81
N PRO A 71 4.91 1.99 -6.62
CA PRO A 71 5.62 1.68 -5.39
C PRO A 71 6.21 0.27 -5.44
N LEU A 72 7.41 0.11 -4.89
CA LEU A 72 7.98 -1.19 -4.55
C LEU A 72 8.06 -1.28 -3.02
N LEU A 73 7.43 -2.29 -2.44
CA LEU A 73 7.45 -2.56 -1.01
C LEU A 73 8.47 -3.66 -0.71
N MET A 74 9.41 -3.36 0.19
CA MET A 74 10.20 -4.36 0.90
C MET A 74 9.72 -4.40 2.35
N ALA A 75 9.42 -5.57 2.88
CA ALA A 75 8.99 -5.75 4.27
C ALA A 75 9.77 -6.90 4.89
N GLN A 76 10.27 -6.70 6.10
CA GLN A 76 10.92 -7.72 6.91
C GLN A 76 9.97 -8.17 8.00
N LEU A 77 9.80 -9.49 8.12
CA LEU A 77 8.99 -10.14 9.15
C LEU A 77 9.88 -11.03 10.01
N ASP A 78 9.50 -11.24 11.27
CA ASP A 78 10.12 -12.23 12.14
C ASP A 78 9.63 -13.66 11.83
N GLY A 79 10.15 -14.65 12.57
CA GLY A 79 9.76 -16.07 12.41
C GLY A 79 8.31 -16.39 12.80
N PHE A 80 7.61 -15.44 13.40
CA PHE A 80 6.18 -15.52 13.74
C PHE A 80 5.33 -14.62 12.84
N GLY A 81 5.90 -14.06 11.76
CA GLY A 81 5.23 -13.18 10.81
C GLY A 81 4.97 -11.77 11.32
N GLN A 82 5.57 -11.33 12.44
CA GLN A 82 5.39 -9.96 12.93
C GLN A 82 6.25 -9.03 12.11
N PHE A 83 5.69 -7.89 11.73
CA PHE A 83 6.42 -6.87 11.00
C PHE A 83 7.53 -6.26 11.87
N ILE A 84 8.76 -6.28 11.37
CA ILE A 84 9.94 -5.69 12.01
C ILE A 84 10.14 -4.28 11.46
N ASP A 85 10.45 -4.20 10.17
CA ASP A 85 10.68 -2.96 9.43
C ASP A 85 10.45 -3.15 7.93
N GLY A 86 10.61 -2.07 7.17
CA GLY A 86 10.57 -2.17 5.73
C GLY A 86 10.92 -0.87 5.03
N ARG A 87 10.72 -0.88 3.72
CA ARG A 87 10.93 0.29 2.87
C ARG A 87 10.00 0.31 1.67
N LEU A 88 9.43 1.48 1.41
CA LEU A 88 8.79 1.83 0.16
C LEU A 88 9.79 2.57 -0.74
N TYR A 89 9.90 2.14 -1.98
CA TYR A 89 10.58 2.89 -3.03
C TYR A 89 9.55 3.47 -3.98
N SER A 90 9.68 4.76 -4.29
CA SER A 90 8.87 5.37 -5.33
C SER A 90 9.47 5.11 -6.70
N ASN A 91 8.68 4.47 -7.56
CA ASN A 91 8.90 4.48 -8.99
C ASN A 91 7.68 5.12 -9.67
N ILE A 92 7.85 5.53 -10.92
CA ILE A 92 6.77 5.98 -11.79
C ILE A 92 6.85 5.18 -13.10
N GLN A 93 5.72 4.62 -13.51
CA GLN A 93 5.57 4.00 -14.81
C GLN A 93 5.21 5.06 -15.84
N ILE A 94 6.06 5.24 -16.85
CA ILE A 94 5.85 6.18 -17.96
C ILE A 94 5.88 5.39 -19.27
N ARG A 95 4.82 5.51 -20.07
CA ARG A 95 4.75 4.86 -21.39
C ARG A 95 5.72 5.51 -22.39
N PRO A 96 6.31 4.73 -23.32
CA PRO A 96 6.12 3.29 -23.52
C PRO A 96 6.99 2.39 -22.62
N GLY A 97 7.75 2.95 -21.68
CA GLY A 97 8.66 2.21 -20.80
C GLY A 97 7.99 1.52 -19.60
N GLY A 98 8.84 0.86 -18.81
CA GLY A 98 8.48 0.28 -17.52
C GLY A 98 8.59 1.28 -16.36
N PRO A 99 8.46 0.80 -15.11
CA PRO A 99 8.68 1.61 -13.92
C PRO A 99 10.13 2.12 -13.86
N GLN A 100 10.27 3.41 -13.53
CA GLN A 100 11.55 4.10 -13.37
C GLN A 100 11.60 4.78 -12.00
N PRO A 101 12.78 4.92 -11.36
CA PRO A 101 12.90 5.60 -10.08
C PRO A 101 12.27 7.00 -10.11
N ASP A 102 11.47 7.33 -9.09
CA ASP A 102 10.81 8.63 -8.96
C ASP A 102 11.49 9.48 -7.89
N SER A 103 12.38 10.39 -8.30
CA SER A 103 13.09 11.30 -7.40
C SER A 103 12.16 12.22 -6.59
N LYS A 104 10.91 12.41 -7.03
CA LYS A 104 9.91 13.21 -6.31
C LYS A 104 9.23 12.46 -5.16
N GLN A 105 9.50 11.17 -5.02
CA GLN A 105 8.94 10.29 -3.99
C GLN A 105 7.40 10.31 -3.94
N ARG A 106 6.73 10.39 -5.09
CA ARG A 106 5.26 10.63 -5.13
C ARG A 106 4.47 9.47 -4.56
N ALA A 107 4.89 8.23 -4.81
CA ALA A 107 4.23 7.05 -4.29
C ALA A 107 4.34 6.98 -2.75
N VAL A 108 5.56 7.15 -2.21
CA VAL A 108 5.81 7.22 -0.76
C VAL A 108 4.98 8.32 -0.10
N ARG A 109 4.99 9.52 -0.68
CA ARG A 109 4.23 10.67 -0.16
C ARG A 109 2.74 10.36 -0.09
N MET A 110 2.16 9.86 -1.18
CA MET A 110 0.75 9.51 -1.26
C MET A 110 0.38 8.40 -0.27
N ILE A 111 1.14 7.30 -0.21
CA ILE A 111 0.86 6.20 0.72
C ILE A 111 0.94 6.69 2.17
N ARG A 112 1.93 7.52 2.52
CA ARG A 112 2.07 8.10 3.86
C ARG A 112 0.89 8.99 4.23
N GLU A 113 0.52 9.92 3.34
CA GLU A 113 -0.60 10.85 3.59
C GLU A 113 -1.93 10.10 3.74
N LEU A 114 -2.20 9.11 2.88
CA LEU A 114 -3.38 8.27 2.98
C LEU A 114 -3.34 7.43 4.27
N THR A 115 -2.20 6.83 4.62
CA THR A 115 -2.05 6.05 5.86
C THR A 115 -2.37 6.89 7.09
N GLN A 116 -1.88 8.13 7.17
CA GLN A 116 -2.17 9.05 8.27
C GLN A 116 -3.64 9.50 8.31
N ALA A 117 -4.25 9.75 7.15
CA ALA A 117 -5.64 10.17 7.07
C ALA A 117 -6.61 9.04 7.41
N ASP A 118 -6.32 7.82 6.96
CA ASP A 118 -7.18 6.65 7.08
C ASP A 118 -7.00 5.91 8.41
N PHE A 119 -5.80 5.99 9.00
CA PHE A 119 -5.43 5.36 10.27
C PHE A 119 -4.68 6.35 11.17
N PRO A 120 -5.34 7.42 11.66
CA PRO A 120 -4.67 8.47 12.45
C PRO A 120 -4.05 7.95 13.75
N ASP A 121 -4.67 6.93 14.36
CA ASP A 121 -4.18 6.25 15.56
C ASP A 121 -3.36 4.99 15.22
N GLY A 122 -3.02 4.81 13.93
CA GLY A 122 -2.27 3.67 13.43
C GLY A 122 -0.82 3.67 13.91
N ARG A 123 -0.26 2.48 14.11
CA ARG A 123 1.13 2.30 14.59
C ARG A 123 2.16 2.22 13.47
N LEU A 124 1.76 2.26 12.20
CA LEU A 124 2.70 2.21 11.09
C LEU A 124 3.27 3.62 10.83
N LEU A 125 4.57 3.77 11.02
CA LEU A 125 5.29 5.01 10.70
C LEU A 125 5.94 4.88 9.33
N ILE A 126 5.71 5.88 8.48
CA ILE A 126 6.30 5.98 7.14
C ILE A 126 7.04 7.31 7.05
N THR A 127 8.36 7.25 6.88
CA THR A 127 9.20 8.46 6.72
C THR A 127 9.12 9.02 5.30
N ASN A 128 9.57 10.26 5.11
CA ASN A 128 9.59 10.91 3.79
C ASN A 128 10.51 10.21 2.77
N ASP A 129 11.53 9.47 3.24
CA ASP A 129 12.44 8.66 2.41
C ASP A 129 11.99 7.20 2.26
N GLY A 130 10.79 6.89 2.75
CA GLY A 130 10.09 5.62 2.54
C GLY A 130 10.42 4.52 3.54
N ARG A 131 11.19 4.77 4.61
CA ARG A 131 11.38 3.77 5.67
C ARG A 131 10.07 3.51 6.40
N LEU A 132 9.83 2.24 6.72
CA LEU A 132 8.69 1.75 7.47
C LEU A 132 9.15 1.22 8.82
N SER A 133 8.42 1.54 9.88
CA SER A 133 8.66 1.01 11.22
C SER A 133 7.37 0.99 12.03
N ALA A 134 7.32 0.16 13.07
CA ALA A 134 6.26 0.21 14.06
C ALA A 134 6.57 1.30 15.10
N ALA A 135 5.57 2.12 15.46
CA ALA A 135 5.65 3.01 16.61
C ALA A 135 5.88 2.16 17.87
N GLN A 136 6.89 2.54 18.67
CA GLN A 136 7.12 1.92 19.96
C GLN A 136 5.89 2.13 20.87
N PRO A 137 5.53 1.13 21.69
CA PRO A 137 4.43 1.25 22.65
C PRO A 137 4.65 2.37 23.67
#